data_AF-A0A2V6PGX9-F1
#
_entry.id   AF-A0A2V6PGX9-F1
#
_cell.length_a   1.000
_cell.length_b   1.000
_cell.length_c   1.000
_cell.angle_alpha   90.00
_cell.angle_beta   90.00
_cell.angle_gamma   90.00
#
_symmetry.space_group_name_H-M   'P 1'
#
loop_
_entity.id
_entity.type
_entity.pdbx_description
1 polymer ?
#
loop_
_entity_poly.entity_id
_entity_poly.type
_entity_poly.pdbx_seq_one_letter_code
_entity_poly.pdbx_strand_id
1 'polypeptide(L)'
;MGRKWHGQFEGEVVTDHAEYPLRGRLPGCRIKHRMKRNWLKMYDKAGWILRVETVINDPEEFRVRRRVRRRGRRRTEWVPLRKSVAYLFRYRDVSLQSNAQYLNALAQVEDPTAGLRGLDTITTRKRSTKALNPVARPDCQLFTALMSGEYAVHGFANRDLRSKLAATVVRLNDDPRRQSAQVSRLLHRLHVYGLVAKIPRSRRWRVTAFGQRIMSTSVKLRQWQFPANWPSCMTPSKLVRKNRRPNEGRSYAPFSGGPSTSPLRLVTPAIACATNSKLL
;
A
#
# COMPACT_ATOMS: atom_id res chain seq x y z
N MET A 1 0.38 7.57 30.97
CA MET A 1 0.88 7.92 29.62
C MET A 1 -0.29 8.31 28.72
N GLY A 2 -0.50 9.61 28.52
CA GLY A 2 -1.66 10.15 27.81
C GLY A 2 -1.52 10.03 26.29
N ARG A 3 -2.54 9.45 25.64
CA ARG A 3 -2.66 9.46 24.17
C ARG A 3 -2.91 10.89 23.69
N LYS A 4 -2.15 11.33 22.69
CA LYS A 4 -2.42 12.58 21.97
C LYS A 4 -3.71 12.42 21.15
N TRP A 5 -4.68 13.30 21.40
CA TRP A 5 -5.97 13.33 20.69
C TRP A 5 -5.79 14.03 19.32
N HIS A 6 -5.15 13.37 18.36
CA HIS A 6 -5.03 13.90 17.00
C HIS A 6 -5.79 13.01 16.02
N GLY A 7 -6.48 13.61 15.05
CA GLY A 7 -7.29 12.90 14.07
C GLY A 7 -6.50 12.19 12.96
N GLN A 8 -5.17 12.16 13.07
CA GLN A 8 -4.29 11.42 12.15
C GLN A 8 -4.06 10.03 12.75
N PHE A 9 -4.25 8.99 11.93
CA PHE A 9 -4.02 7.62 12.37
C PHE A 9 -2.51 7.37 12.46
N GLU A 10 -2.00 7.22 13.68
CA GLU A 10 -0.57 6.95 13.99
C GLU A 10 -0.32 5.48 14.39
N GLY A 11 -1.23 4.56 14.05
CA GLY A 11 -1.04 3.14 14.39
C GLY A 11 -0.21 2.40 13.34
N GLU A 12 0.73 1.58 13.78
CA GLU A 12 1.39 0.60 12.91
C GLU A 12 0.43 -0.56 12.61
N VAL A 13 0.49 -1.09 11.39
CA VAL A 13 -0.19 -2.34 11.02
C VAL A 13 0.84 -3.45 10.97
N VAL A 14 0.78 -4.34 11.96
CA VAL A 14 1.64 -5.53 12.05
C VAL A 14 0.92 -6.70 11.41
N THR A 15 1.61 -7.49 10.59
CA THR A 15 1.02 -8.66 9.94
C THR A 15 1.72 -9.91 10.39
N ASP A 16 0.97 -10.77 11.07
CA ASP A 16 1.43 -12.08 11.52
C ASP A 16 0.97 -13.13 10.51
N HIS A 17 1.90 -13.95 10.02
CA HIS A 17 1.62 -15.11 9.19
C HIS A 17 1.85 -16.37 10.04
N ALA A 18 0.88 -17.28 10.05
CA ALA A 18 1.03 -18.59 10.67
C ALA A 18 0.57 -19.66 9.70
N GLU A 19 1.49 -20.53 9.31
CA GLU A 19 1.18 -21.79 8.65
C GLU A 19 1.01 -22.84 9.75
N TYR A 20 -0.02 -23.67 9.63
CA TYR A 20 -0.21 -24.80 10.54
C TYR A 20 0.32 -26.06 9.85
N PRO A 21 1.58 -26.46 10.08
CA PRO A 21 2.06 -27.75 9.62
C PRO A 21 1.30 -28.85 10.37
N LEU A 22 0.98 -29.92 9.64
CA LEU A 22 0.24 -31.10 10.08
C LEU A 22 0.59 -31.54 11.52
N ARG A 23 -0.30 -31.20 12.47
CA ARG A 23 -0.52 -31.92 13.73
C ARG A 23 -2.02 -31.98 14.00
N GLY A 24 -2.70 -32.95 13.38
CA GLY A 24 -4.10 -33.29 13.65
C GLY A 24 -5.17 -32.27 13.22
N ARG A 25 -4.81 -31.21 12.48
CA ARG A 25 -5.75 -30.25 11.86
C ARG A 25 -5.53 -30.20 10.35
N LEU A 26 -6.62 -29.90 9.62
CA LEU A 26 -6.55 -29.63 8.18
C LEU A 26 -5.50 -28.54 7.91
N PRO A 27 -4.65 -28.73 6.88
CA PRO A 27 -3.64 -27.74 6.51
C PRO A 27 -4.30 -26.40 6.21
N GLY A 28 -3.62 -25.31 6.55
CA GLY A 28 -4.17 -23.98 6.33
C GLY A 28 -3.23 -22.87 6.77
N CYS A 29 -3.44 -21.67 6.22
CA CYS A 29 -2.71 -20.48 6.60
C CYS A 29 -3.64 -19.51 7.36
N ARG A 30 -3.05 -18.77 8.29
CA ARG A 30 -3.70 -17.64 8.95
C ARG A 30 -2.86 -16.41 8.75
N ILE A 31 -3.49 -15.38 8.19
CA ILE A 31 -2.95 -14.03 8.14
C ILE A 31 -3.70 -13.20 9.17
N LYS A 32 -2.97 -12.52 10.07
CA LYS A 32 -3.55 -11.62 11.06
C LYS A 32 -2.93 -10.25 10.90
N HIS A 33 -3.74 -9.28 10.50
CA HIS A 33 -3.38 -7.87 10.50
C HIS A 33 -3.79 -7.25 11.84
N ARG A 34 -2.84 -6.82 12.63
CA ARG A 34 -3.06 -6.13 13.90
C ARG A 34 -2.85 -4.63 13.71
N MET A 35 -3.87 -3.86 14.04
CA MET A 35 -3.90 -2.41 13.98
C MET A 35 -4.19 -1.88 15.39
N LYS A 36 -3.15 -1.42 16.09
CA LYS A 36 -3.21 -1.12 17.53
C LYS A 36 -3.74 -2.32 18.33
N ARG A 37 -4.94 -2.19 18.92
CA ARG A 37 -5.64 -3.23 19.70
C ARG A 37 -6.69 -3.98 18.89
N ASN A 38 -7.00 -3.55 17.67
CA ASN A 38 -7.94 -4.21 16.77
C ASN A 38 -7.18 -5.13 15.82
N TRP A 39 -7.83 -6.17 15.31
CA TRP A 39 -7.20 -7.01 14.29
C TRP A 39 -8.21 -7.54 13.29
N LEU A 40 -7.74 -7.74 12.07
CA LEU A 40 -8.43 -8.47 11.01
C LEU A 40 -7.69 -9.79 10.81
N LYS A 41 -8.44 -10.89 10.75
CA LYS A 41 -7.89 -12.23 10.56
C LYS A 41 -8.50 -12.84 9.31
N MET A 42 -7.62 -13.42 8.51
CA MET A 42 -7.95 -14.27 7.40
C MET A 42 -7.50 -15.67 7.73
N TYR A 43 -8.39 -16.63 7.52
CA TYR A 43 -8.10 -18.04 7.62
C TYR A 43 -8.36 -18.66 6.27
N ASP A 44 -7.37 -19.37 5.76
CA ASP A 44 -7.55 -20.34 4.70
C ASP A 44 -7.64 -21.72 5.36
N LYS A 45 -8.81 -22.34 5.26
CA LYS A 45 -9.05 -23.66 5.82
C LYS A 45 -9.01 -24.67 4.68
N ALA A 46 -8.02 -25.57 4.74
CA ALA A 46 -7.74 -26.61 3.75
C ALA A 46 -7.39 -26.12 2.34
N GLY A 47 -7.25 -24.81 2.07
CA GLY A 47 -7.03 -24.28 0.71
C GLY A 47 -8.31 -23.97 -0.06
N TRP A 48 -9.50 -24.20 0.54
CA TRP A 48 -10.80 -24.12 -0.17
C TRP A 48 -11.76 -23.13 0.47
N ILE A 49 -11.69 -22.94 1.79
CA ILE A 49 -12.65 -22.11 2.52
C ILE A 49 -11.92 -20.91 3.10
N LEU A 50 -12.17 -19.75 2.50
CA LEU A 50 -11.68 -18.48 3.01
C LEU A 50 -12.66 -17.91 4.04
N ARG A 51 -12.16 -17.65 5.26
CA ARG A 51 -12.90 -16.92 6.28
C ARG A 51 -12.17 -15.65 6.68
N VAL A 52 -12.86 -14.52 6.57
CA VAL A 52 -12.36 -13.21 7.02
C VAL A 52 -13.20 -12.72 8.18
N GLU A 53 -12.54 -12.35 9.27
CA GLU A 53 -13.17 -11.82 10.47
C GLU A 53 -12.44 -10.57 10.98
N THR A 54 -13.22 -9.57 11.40
CA THR A 54 -12.70 -8.37 12.06
C THR A 54 -13.01 -8.46 13.55
N VAL A 55 -12.02 -8.20 14.38
CA VAL A 55 -12.14 -8.16 15.84
C VAL A 55 -11.84 -6.76 16.35
N ILE A 56 -12.83 -6.20 17.05
CA ILE A 56 -12.81 -4.84 17.59
C ILE A 56 -12.67 -4.93 19.11
N ASN A 57 -11.46 -4.71 19.63
CA ASN A 57 -11.20 -4.66 21.08
C ASN A 57 -11.21 -3.23 21.61
N ASP A 58 -10.77 -2.28 20.80
CA ASP A 58 -10.75 -0.84 21.11
C ASP A 58 -11.64 -0.10 20.10
N PRO A 59 -12.94 0.08 20.42
CA PRO A 59 -13.89 0.68 19.50
C PRO A 59 -13.66 2.18 19.32
N GLU A 60 -13.00 2.87 20.25
CA GLU A 60 -12.83 4.32 20.20
C GLU A 60 -11.94 4.78 19.04
N GLU A 61 -11.17 3.85 18.46
CA GLU A 61 -10.40 4.03 17.23
C GLU A 61 -11.29 4.22 15.98
N PHE A 62 -12.53 3.74 16.03
CA PHE A 62 -13.51 3.93 14.98
C PHE A 62 -14.33 5.18 15.25
N ARG A 63 -14.68 5.93 14.19
CA ARG A 63 -15.52 7.12 14.32
C ARG A 63 -16.86 6.88 13.65
N VAL A 64 -17.92 7.24 14.36
CA VAL A 64 -19.30 7.20 13.87
C VAL A 64 -19.89 8.60 13.83
N ARG A 65 -20.61 8.90 12.77
CA ARG A 65 -21.34 10.16 12.62
C ARG A 65 -22.63 10.06 13.42
N ARG A 66 -22.78 10.90 14.46
CA ARG A 66 -24.02 10.96 15.24
C ARG A 66 -24.29 12.34 15.79
N ARG A 67 -25.54 12.56 16.15
CA ARG A 67 -25.98 13.77 16.84
C ARG A 67 -25.55 13.69 18.30
N VAL A 68 -24.76 14.67 18.74
CA VAL A 68 -24.28 14.82 20.11
C VAL A 68 -24.68 16.17 20.66
N ARG A 69 -24.86 16.26 21.98
CA ARG A 69 -25.07 17.53 22.68
C ARG A 69 -23.73 17.97 23.27
N ARG A 70 -23.24 19.14 22.85
CA ARG A 70 -22.01 19.76 23.36
C ARG A 70 -22.32 21.21 23.71
N ARG A 71 -21.98 21.63 24.94
CA ARG A 71 -22.23 23.01 25.42
C ARG A 71 -23.67 23.47 25.15
N GLY A 72 -24.65 22.63 25.49
CA GLY A 72 -26.09 22.91 25.30
C GLY A 72 -26.63 22.78 23.87
N ARG A 73 -25.78 22.76 22.82
CA ARG A 73 -26.23 22.69 21.42
C ARG A 73 -26.18 21.26 20.87
N ARG A 74 -27.18 20.88 20.06
CA ARG A 74 -27.20 19.62 19.31
C ARG A 74 -26.43 19.79 18.00
N ARG A 75 -25.34 19.03 17.81
CA ARG A 75 -24.53 19.04 16.58
C ARG A 75 -24.32 17.62 16.08
N THR A 76 -24.27 17.44 14.76
CA THR A 76 -23.93 16.16 14.13
C THR A 76 -22.44 16.14 13.86
N GLU A 77 -21.71 15.29 14.59
CA GLU A 77 -20.26 15.27 14.55
C GLU A 77 -19.77 13.82 14.43
N TRP A 78 -18.56 13.66 13.89
CA TRP A 78 -17.83 12.40 13.94
C TRP A 78 -17.28 12.21 15.34
N VAL A 79 -17.70 11.17 16.05
CA VAL A 79 -17.26 10.90 17.42
C VAL A 79 -16.77 9.46 17.55
N PRO A 80 -15.86 9.18 18.50
CA PRO A 80 -15.43 7.82 18.78
C PRO A 80 -16.61 6.88 19.04
N LEU A 81 -16.54 5.68 18.49
CA LEU A 81 -17.49 4.60 18.76
C LEU A 81 -17.25 4.10 20.18
N ARG A 82 -18.33 4.02 20.97
CA ARG A 82 -18.25 3.60 22.38
C ARG A 82 -18.47 2.11 22.52
N LYS A 83 -17.88 1.54 23.58
CA LYS A 83 -18.19 0.18 24.03
C LYS A 83 -19.56 0.16 24.71
N SER A 84 -20.58 -0.34 24.02
CA SER A 84 -21.91 -0.59 24.58
C SER A 84 -22.76 -1.42 23.60
N VAL A 85 -23.66 -2.24 24.14
CA VAL A 85 -24.64 -3.04 23.37
C VAL A 85 -25.52 -2.15 22.50
N ALA A 86 -25.81 -0.92 22.94
CA ALA A 86 -26.58 0.05 22.16
C ALA A 86 -25.92 0.42 20.82
N TYR A 87 -24.63 0.14 20.63
CA TYR A 87 -23.94 0.39 19.36
C TYR A 87 -23.71 -0.88 18.53
N LEU A 88 -24.30 -2.03 18.87
CA LEU A 88 -24.07 -3.31 18.20
C LEU A 88 -24.21 -3.22 16.66
N PHE A 89 -25.20 -2.48 16.18
CA PHE A 89 -25.39 -2.23 14.74
C PHE A 89 -24.21 -1.48 14.10
N ARG A 90 -23.57 -0.54 14.84
CA ARG A 90 -22.35 0.13 14.37
C ARG A 90 -21.15 -0.81 14.34
N TYR A 91 -21.04 -1.76 15.27
CA TYR A 91 -20.01 -2.80 15.19
C TYR A 91 -20.21 -3.67 13.96
N ARG A 92 -21.45 -4.06 13.65
CA ARG A 92 -21.78 -4.78 12.41
C ARG A 92 -21.34 -3.99 11.19
N ASP A 93 -21.73 -2.72 11.07
CA ASP A 93 -21.40 -1.86 9.92
C ASP A 93 -19.87 -1.79 9.72
N VAL A 94 -19.15 -1.49 10.81
CA VAL A 94 -17.69 -1.37 10.79
C VAL A 94 -17.06 -2.70 10.39
N SER A 95 -17.43 -3.82 11.02
CA SER A 95 -16.87 -5.14 10.70
C SER A 95 -17.18 -5.59 9.27
N LEU A 96 -18.40 -5.37 8.78
CA LEU A 96 -18.79 -5.73 7.42
C LEU A 96 -17.99 -4.93 6.39
N GLN A 97 -17.91 -3.62 6.57
CA GLN A 97 -17.13 -2.75 5.69
C GLN A 97 -15.64 -3.09 5.71
N SER A 98 -15.13 -3.46 6.89
CA SER A 98 -13.75 -3.88 7.11
C SER A 98 -13.41 -5.13 6.30
N ASN A 99 -14.23 -6.17 6.46
CA ASN A 99 -14.08 -7.43 5.74
C ASN A 99 -14.25 -7.22 4.23
N ALA A 100 -15.26 -6.45 3.80
CA ALA A 100 -15.51 -6.18 2.39
C ALA A 100 -14.34 -5.43 1.73
N GLN A 101 -13.80 -4.41 2.39
CA GLN A 101 -12.62 -3.69 1.90
C GLN A 101 -11.41 -4.62 1.75
N TYR A 102 -11.23 -5.57 2.68
CA TYR A 102 -10.12 -6.51 2.62
C TYR A 102 -10.27 -7.49 1.47
N LEU A 103 -11.44 -8.11 1.34
CA LEU A 103 -11.74 -9.05 0.26
C LEU A 103 -11.64 -8.36 -1.11
N ASN A 104 -12.15 -7.13 -1.23
CA ASN A 104 -12.02 -6.35 -2.46
C ASN A 104 -10.55 -6.11 -2.82
N ALA A 105 -9.70 -5.83 -1.83
CA ALA A 105 -8.26 -5.64 -2.06
C ALA A 105 -7.57 -6.94 -2.50
N LEU A 106 -7.92 -8.08 -1.90
CA LEU A 106 -7.39 -9.39 -2.30
C LEU A 106 -7.80 -9.77 -3.73
N ALA A 107 -9.08 -9.57 -4.08
CA ALA A 107 -9.60 -9.87 -5.41
C ALA A 107 -8.86 -9.12 -6.54
N GLN A 108 -8.30 -7.94 -6.26
CA GLN A 108 -7.51 -7.20 -7.27
C GLN A 108 -6.13 -7.81 -7.54
N VAL A 109 -5.59 -8.64 -6.64
CA VAL A 109 -4.22 -9.19 -6.72
C VAL A 109 -4.19 -10.55 -7.46
N GLU A 110 -5.33 -11.25 -7.49
CA GLU A 110 -5.42 -12.63 -7.96
C GLU A 110 -5.49 -12.76 -9.49
N ASP A 111 -6.18 -11.85 -10.20
CA ASP A 111 -6.21 -11.83 -11.67
C ASP A 111 -5.18 -10.84 -12.26
N PRO A 112 -4.01 -11.31 -12.73
CA PRO A 112 -3.02 -10.45 -13.37
C PRO A 112 -3.46 -9.95 -14.75
N THR A 113 -4.45 -10.59 -15.39
CA THR A 113 -4.81 -10.36 -16.80
C THR A 113 -5.32 -8.93 -17.01
N ALA A 114 -6.23 -8.48 -16.14
CA ALA A 114 -6.71 -7.10 -16.16
C ALA A 114 -5.61 -6.09 -15.82
N GLY A 115 -4.67 -6.46 -14.94
CA GLY A 115 -3.51 -5.66 -14.60
C GLY A 115 -2.54 -5.48 -15.77
N LEU A 116 -2.25 -6.56 -16.49
CA LEU A 116 -1.34 -6.58 -17.64
C LEU A 116 -1.84 -5.71 -18.78
N ARG A 117 -3.12 -5.79 -19.17
CA ARG A 117 -3.72 -4.88 -20.17
C ARG A 117 -3.65 -3.42 -19.73
N GLY A 118 -3.77 -3.18 -18.42
CA GLY A 118 -3.60 -1.86 -17.83
C GLY A 118 -2.17 -1.32 -17.93
N LEU A 119 -1.15 -2.18 -17.98
CA LEU A 119 0.25 -1.76 -18.09
C LEU A 119 0.52 -1.06 -19.43
N ASP A 120 -0.05 -1.54 -20.53
CA ASP A 120 0.10 -0.90 -21.86
C ASP A 120 -0.44 0.53 -21.87
N THR A 121 -1.48 0.79 -21.08
CA THR A 121 -2.08 2.13 -20.96
C THR A 121 -1.15 3.12 -20.24
N ILE A 122 -0.28 2.65 -19.35
CA ILE A 122 0.61 3.51 -18.57
C ILE A 122 2.01 3.63 -19.18
N THR A 123 2.42 2.66 -20.01
CA THR A 123 3.68 2.67 -20.76
C THR A 123 3.57 3.48 -22.05
N THR A 124 2.36 3.71 -22.54
CA THR A 124 2.10 4.61 -23.68
C THR A 124 2.08 6.08 -23.24
N ARG A 125 2.75 6.94 -24.00
CA ARG A 125 2.82 8.38 -23.70
C ARG A 125 1.46 9.04 -23.99
N LYS A 126 0.98 9.87 -23.06
CA LYS A 126 -0.12 10.83 -23.31
C LYS A 126 0.45 12.20 -23.71
N ARG A 127 -0.27 12.96 -24.55
CA ARG A 127 0.20 14.22 -25.19
C ARG A 127 1.07 15.10 -24.27
N SER A 128 0.56 15.43 -23.08
CA SER A 128 1.18 16.35 -22.12
C SER A 128 1.95 15.66 -20.97
N THR A 129 2.12 14.33 -20.99
CA THR A 129 2.66 13.62 -19.82
C THR A 129 3.48 12.40 -20.22
N LYS A 130 4.71 12.31 -19.69
CA LYS A 130 5.61 11.17 -19.89
C LYS A 130 4.96 9.85 -19.42
N ALA A 131 5.20 8.77 -20.15
CA ALA A 131 4.85 7.42 -19.74
C ALA A 131 5.49 7.02 -18.39
N LEU A 132 4.85 6.06 -17.72
CA LEU A 132 5.36 5.37 -16.54
C LEU A 132 6.16 4.14 -16.99
N ASN A 133 7.21 3.81 -16.25
CA ASN A 133 7.92 2.55 -16.41
C ASN A 133 7.63 1.67 -15.17
N PRO A 134 6.57 0.85 -15.20
CA PRO A 134 6.12 0.11 -14.02
C PRO A 134 7.16 -0.83 -13.41
N VAL A 135 8.13 -1.31 -14.19
CA VAL A 135 9.18 -2.24 -13.73
C VAL A 135 10.43 -1.51 -13.24
N ALA A 136 10.61 -0.23 -13.58
CA ALA A 136 11.74 0.54 -13.10
C ALA A 136 11.73 0.68 -11.57
N ARG A 137 12.91 0.56 -10.94
CA ARG A 137 13.08 0.71 -9.49
C ARG A 137 12.40 1.95 -8.89
N PRO A 138 12.55 3.18 -9.43
CA PRO A 138 11.92 4.36 -8.85
C PRO A 138 10.39 4.34 -8.94
N ASP A 139 9.82 3.94 -10.08
CA ASP A 139 8.37 3.89 -10.28
C ASP A 139 7.73 2.77 -9.43
N CYS A 140 8.40 1.61 -9.28
CA CYS A 140 7.95 0.57 -8.37
C CYS A 140 7.96 1.03 -6.90
N GLN A 141 8.99 1.72 -6.44
CA GLN A 141 9.01 2.27 -5.07
C GLN A 141 7.93 3.33 -4.85
N LEU A 142 7.68 4.15 -5.87
CA LEU A 142 6.55 5.07 -5.86
C LEU A 142 5.21 4.32 -5.71
N PHE A 143 5.01 3.26 -6.48
CA PHE A 143 3.80 2.43 -6.40
C PHE A 143 3.67 1.76 -5.04
N THR A 144 4.75 1.20 -4.48
CA THR A 144 4.76 0.66 -3.13
C THR A 144 4.40 1.72 -2.08
N ALA A 145 4.94 2.94 -2.21
CA ALA A 145 4.61 4.04 -1.30
C ALA A 145 3.13 4.45 -1.40
N LEU A 146 2.58 4.53 -2.61
CA LEU A 146 1.17 4.87 -2.86
C LEU A 146 0.21 3.78 -2.37
N MET A 147 0.61 2.52 -2.47
CA MET A 147 -0.15 1.35 -2.01
C MET A 147 0.02 1.06 -0.51
N SER A 148 0.67 1.96 0.24
CA SER A 148 0.69 1.89 1.69
C SER A 148 -0.73 1.92 2.26
N GLY A 149 -1.08 0.96 3.13
CA GLY A 149 -2.45 0.89 3.66
C GLY A 149 -2.86 2.06 4.55
N GLU A 150 -1.92 2.85 5.09
CA GLU A 150 -2.21 4.16 5.71
C GLU A 150 -3.03 5.09 4.79
N TYR A 151 -2.80 5.00 3.48
CA TYR A 151 -3.43 5.84 2.47
C TYR A 151 -4.78 5.29 1.99
N ALA A 152 -5.08 4.02 2.27
CA ALA A 152 -6.36 3.41 1.88
C ALA A 152 -7.55 4.08 2.59
N VAL A 153 -7.37 4.54 3.83
CA VAL A 153 -8.48 5.03 4.68
C VAL A 153 -8.93 6.44 4.34
N HIS A 154 -7.98 7.36 4.23
CA HIS A 154 -8.25 8.79 4.12
C HIS A 154 -7.69 9.39 2.84
N GLY A 155 -7.06 8.57 2.00
CA GLY A 155 -6.16 9.08 0.99
C GLY A 155 -4.94 9.74 1.62
N PHE A 156 -4.14 10.36 0.78
CA PHE A 156 -2.88 10.98 1.15
C PHE A 156 -2.81 12.41 0.63
N ALA A 157 -2.12 13.28 1.36
CA ALA A 157 -1.75 14.61 0.89
C ALA A 157 -0.35 14.61 0.27
N ASN A 158 0.00 15.67 -0.44
CA ASN A 158 1.34 15.84 -1.02
C ASN A 158 2.43 15.73 0.06
N ARG A 159 2.24 16.35 1.23
CA ARG A 159 3.20 16.27 2.35
C ARG A 159 3.42 14.83 2.82
N ASP A 160 2.36 14.02 2.90
CA ASP A 160 2.42 12.66 3.41
C ASP A 160 3.23 11.79 2.44
N LEU A 161 3.02 11.97 1.13
CA LEU A 161 3.78 11.27 0.09
C LEU A 161 5.25 11.71 0.05
N ARG A 162 5.56 13.00 0.27
CA ARG A 162 6.94 13.50 0.36
C ARG A 162 7.69 12.84 1.52
N SER A 163 7.08 12.80 2.70
CA SER A 163 7.67 12.14 3.87
C SER A 163 7.95 10.66 3.60
N LYS A 164 7.06 9.97 2.87
CA LYS A 164 7.26 8.54 2.55
C LYS A 164 8.32 8.31 1.48
N LEU A 165 8.38 9.18 0.46
CA LEU A 165 9.37 9.09 -0.61
C LEU A 165 10.78 9.48 -0.15
N ALA A 166 10.92 10.30 0.90
CA ALA A 166 12.22 10.66 1.47
C ALA A 166 13.02 9.43 1.95
N ALA A 167 12.35 8.34 2.33
CA ALA A 167 12.98 7.08 2.73
C ALA A 167 13.26 6.13 1.55
N THR A 168 13.07 6.57 0.30
CA THR A 168 13.18 5.73 -0.90
C THR A 168 14.29 6.20 -1.85
N VAL A 169 14.52 5.46 -2.94
CA VAL A 169 15.54 5.77 -3.97
C VAL A 169 15.04 6.85 -4.94
N VAL A 170 13.78 7.29 -4.79
CA VAL A 170 13.22 8.37 -5.62
C VAL A 170 13.91 9.68 -5.28
N ARG A 171 14.69 10.21 -6.23
CA ARG A 171 15.40 11.48 -6.07
C ARG A 171 14.40 12.64 -6.00
N LEU A 172 14.26 13.19 -4.81
CA LEU A 172 13.54 14.42 -4.55
C LEU A 172 14.53 15.60 -4.47
N ASN A 173 14.08 16.80 -4.84
CA ASN A 173 14.87 18.01 -4.62
C ASN A 173 15.00 18.31 -3.11
N ASP A 174 16.12 18.92 -2.74
CA ASP A 174 16.40 19.30 -1.34
C ASP A 174 15.59 20.52 -0.90
N ASP A 175 15.33 21.48 -1.81
CA ASP A 175 14.49 22.64 -1.55
C ASP A 175 13.02 22.21 -1.35
N PRO A 176 12.40 22.49 -0.18
CA PRO A 176 11.00 22.12 0.11
C PRO A 176 9.98 22.63 -0.92
N ARG A 177 10.18 23.82 -1.51
CA ARG A 177 9.25 24.38 -2.50
C ARG A 177 9.33 23.60 -3.81
N ARG A 178 10.54 23.36 -4.31
CA ARG A 178 10.80 22.55 -5.51
C ARG A 178 10.35 21.10 -5.32
N GLN A 179 10.56 20.54 -4.12
CA GLN A 179 10.11 19.21 -3.74
C GLN A 179 8.58 19.08 -3.82
N SER A 180 7.85 20.05 -3.24
CA SER A 180 6.38 20.11 -3.30
C SER A 180 5.85 20.20 -4.73
N ALA A 181 6.47 21.04 -5.57
CA ALA A 181 6.12 21.17 -6.99
C ALA A 181 6.41 19.89 -7.77
N GLN A 182 7.55 19.23 -7.50
CA GLN A 182 7.91 17.95 -8.11
C GLN A 182 6.88 16.86 -7.80
N VAL A 183 6.49 16.70 -6.53
CA VAL A 183 5.45 15.73 -6.15
C VAL A 183 4.08 16.10 -6.72
N SER A 184 3.75 17.39 -6.83
CA SER A 184 2.50 17.82 -7.49
C SER A 184 2.46 17.42 -8.96
N ARG A 185 3.56 17.60 -9.70
CA ARG A 185 3.69 17.13 -11.09
C ARG A 185 3.59 15.61 -11.20
N LEU A 186 4.18 14.88 -10.24
CA LEU A 186 4.09 13.42 -10.18
C LEU A 186 2.64 12.96 -9.96
N LEU A 187 1.90 13.60 -9.06
CA LEU A 187 0.49 13.32 -8.80
C LEU A 187 -0.38 13.65 -10.00
N HIS A 188 -0.11 14.77 -10.67
CA HIS A 188 -0.77 15.10 -11.93
C HIS A 188 -0.54 14.00 -12.97
N ARG A 189 0.71 13.54 -13.14
CA ARG A 189 1.03 12.42 -14.03
C ARG A 189 0.20 11.18 -13.71
N LEU A 190 0.20 10.75 -12.45
CA LEU A 190 -0.57 9.58 -12.01
C LEU A 190 -2.08 9.77 -12.21
N HIS A 191 -2.59 10.99 -12.05
CA HIS A 191 -3.98 11.33 -12.27
C HIS A 191 -4.39 11.25 -13.74
N VAL A 192 -3.55 11.74 -14.65
CA VAL A 192 -3.77 11.65 -16.11
C VAL A 192 -3.83 10.19 -16.59
N TYR A 193 -3.07 9.30 -15.96
CA TYR A 193 -3.17 7.85 -16.20
C TYR A 193 -4.30 7.18 -15.43
N GLY A 194 -5.10 7.91 -14.65
CA GLY A 194 -6.25 7.35 -13.93
C GLY A 194 -5.87 6.49 -12.73
N LEU A 195 -4.60 6.47 -12.32
CA LEU A 195 -4.11 5.66 -11.20
C LEU A 195 -4.51 6.25 -9.84
N VAL A 196 -4.66 7.56 -9.78
CA VAL A 196 -5.00 8.32 -8.57
C VAL A 196 -6.10 9.33 -8.91
N ALA A 197 -7.00 9.60 -7.98
CA ALA A 197 -8.06 10.60 -8.10
C ALA A 197 -8.02 11.60 -6.95
N LYS A 198 -8.39 12.86 -7.22
CA LYS A 198 -8.59 13.88 -6.17
C LYS A 198 -9.86 13.56 -5.36
N ILE A 199 -9.80 13.79 -4.06
CA ILE A 199 -10.97 13.73 -3.18
C ILE A 199 -11.62 15.11 -3.17
N PRO A 200 -12.90 15.25 -3.56
CA PRO A 200 -13.59 16.55 -3.58
C PRO A 200 -13.58 17.24 -2.22
N ARG A 201 -13.50 18.58 -2.23
CA ARG A 201 -13.48 19.42 -1.01
C ARG A 201 -12.36 19.04 -0.03
N SER A 202 -11.30 18.41 -0.53
CA SER A 202 -10.11 18.03 0.22
C SER A 202 -8.84 18.31 -0.59
N ARG A 203 -7.71 18.43 0.11
CA ARG A 203 -6.37 18.49 -0.52
C ARG A 203 -5.72 17.11 -0.62
N ARG A 204 -6.56 16.06 -0.64
CA ARG A 204 -6.16 14.66 -0.56
C ARG A 204 -6.43 13.92 -1.86
N TRP A 205 -5.66 12.87 -2.06
CA TRP A 205 -5.68 11.99 -3.21
C TRP A 205 -5.99 10.57 -2.76
N ARG A 206 -6.67 9.79 -3.59
CA ARG A 206 -6.92 8.36 -3.36
C ARG A 206 -6.45 7.55 -4.56
N VAL A 207 -5.91 6.36 -4.30
CA VAL A 207 -5.64 5.40 -5.38
C VAL A 207 -6.98 4.88 -5.91
N THR A 208 -7.12 4.80 -7.24
CA THR A 208 -8.34 4.26 -7.88
C THR A 208 -8.29 2.73 -7.92
N ALA A 209 -9.42 2.06 -8.14
CA ALA A 209 -9.43 0.60 -8.33
C ALA A 209 -8.56 0.17 -9.53
N PHE A 210 -8.53 0.97 -10.60
CA PHE A 210 -7.62 0.80 -11.72
C PHE A 210 -6.15 0.93 -11.30
N GLY A 211 -5.83 1.97 -10.52
CA GLY A 211 -4.50 2.18 -9.95
C GLY A 211 -4.05 1.05 -9.06
N GLN A 212 -4.92 0.53 -8.20
CA GLN A 212 -4.61 -0.60 -7.32
C GLN A 212 -4.22 -1.84 -8.11
N ARG A 213 -4.97 -2.20 -9.17
CA ARG A 213 -4.64 -3.34 -10.04
C ARG A 213 -3.30 -3.18 -10.73
N ILE A 214 -3.05 -2.04 -11.35
CA ILE A 214 -1.80 -1.81 -12.10
C ILE A 214 -0.59 -1.74 -11.18
N MET A 215 -0.69 -0.99 -10.07
CA MET A 215 0.41 -0.83 -9.13
C MET A 215 0.74 -2.16 -8.44
N SER A 216 -0.27 -2.91 -7.99
CA SER A 216 -0.06 -4.24 -7.39
C SER A 216 0.56 -5.21 -8.38
N THR A 217 0.08 -5.25 -9.63
CA THR A 217 0.67 -6.07 -10.71
C THR A 217 2.13 -5.68 -10.97
N SER A 218 2.43 -4.39 -11.06
CA SER A 218 3.80 -3.88 -11.27
C SER A 218 4.75 -4.29 -10.15
N VAL A 219 4.30 -4.15 -8.90
CA VAL A 219 5.07 -4.54 -7.71
C VAL A 219 5.26 -6.05 -7.67
N LYS A 220 4.21 -6.83 -7.94
CA LYS A 220 4.24 -8.30 -8.01
C LYS A 220 5.24 -8.79 -9.04
N LEU A 221 5.17 -8.26 -10.26
CA LEU A 221 6.10 -8.57 -11.35
C LEU A 221 7.54 -8.33 -10.90
N ARG A 222 7.85 -7.12 -10.42
CA ARG A 222 9.22 -6.73 -10.08
C ARG A 222 9.79 -7.47 -8.87
N GLN A 223 8.99 -7.73 -7.84
CA GLN A 223 9.47 -8.30 -6.57
C GLN A 223 9.50 -9.83 -6.57
N TRP A 224 8.58 -10.47 -7.31
CA TRP A 224 8.43 -11.93 -7.26
C TRP A 224 8.84 -12.56 -8.58
N GLN A 225 8.27 -12.10 -9.68
CA GLN A 225 8.43 -12.77 -10.97
C GLN A 225 9.80 -12.50 -11.62
N PHE A 226 10.31 -11.27 -11.54
CA PHE A 226 11.66 -10.96 -12.02
C PHE A 226 12.74 -11.75 -11.27
N PRO A 227 12.77 -11.80 -9.92
CA PRO A 227 13.75 -12.62 -9.21
C PRO A 227 13.58 -14.12 -9.43
N ALA A 228 12.34 -14.63 -9.54
CA ALA A 228 12.09 -16.05 -9.80
C ALA A 228 12.59 -16.48 -11.19
N ASN A 229 12.37 -15.65 -12.21
CA ASN A 229 12.77 -15.93 -13.59
C ASN A 229 14.24 -15.57 -13.86
N TRP A 230 14.85 -14.80 -12.96
CA TRP A 230 16.20 -14.26 -13.13
C TRP A 230 16.92 -14.16 -11.78
N PRO A 231 17.23 -15.31 -11.15
CA PRO A 231 17.73 -15.37 -9.79
C PRO A 231 19.16 -14.80 -9.73
N SER A 232 19.29 -13.52 -9.34
CA SER A 232 20.46 -12.81 -8.79
C SER A 232 21.81 -12.86 -9.54
N CYS A 233 22.04 -13.79 -10.47
CA CYS A 233 23.31 -13.97 -11.16
C CYS A 233 23.51 -12.97 -12.31
N MET A 234 22.48 -12.23 -12.73
CA MET A 234 22.66 -11.15 -13.68
C MET A 234 21.86 -9.91 -13.23
N THR A 235 22.50 -9.07 -12.43
CA THR A 235 21.95 -7.75 -12.06
C THR A 235 21.62 -6.92 -13.32
N PRO A 236 20.46 -6.20 -13.36
CA PRO A 236 20.08 -5.38 -14.52
C PRO A 236 21.09 -4.29 -14.90
N SER A 237 22.01 -3.93 -14.00
CA SER A 237 23.13 -3.05 -14.28
C SER A 237 24.07 -3.60 -15.37
N LYS A 238 24.11 -4.92 -15.56
CA LYS A 238 24.89 -5.58 -16.61
C LYS A 238 24.18 -5.62 -17.97
N LEU A 239 22.84 -5.55 -18.00
CA LEU A 239 22.06 -5.56 -19.25
C LEU A 239 22.14 -4.22 -20.01
N VAL A 240 22.21 -3.09 -19.30
CA VAL A 240 22.33 -1.77 -19.94
C VAL A 240 23.73 -1.56 -20.58
N ARG A 241 24.74 -2.34 -20.17
CA ARG A 241 26.11 -2.23 -20.73
C ARG A 241 26.30 -2.94 -22.07
N LYS A 242 25.42 -3.86 -22.49
CA LYS A 242 25.63 -4.67 -23.71
C LYS A 242 25.27 -3.98 -25.03
N ASN A 243 24.66 -2.79 -24.99
CA ASN A 243 24.25 -2.05 -26.20
C ASN A 243 25.12 -0.82 -26.51
N ARG A 244 26.33 -0.70 -25.93
CA ARG A 244 27.35 0.23 -26.47
C ARG A 244 28.12 -0.49 -27.58
N ARG A 245 28.06 0.06 -28.79
CA ARG A 245 28.93 -0.28 -29.92
C ARG A 245 30.40 -0.32 -29.44
N PRO A 246 31.25 -1.20 -30.01
CA PRO A 246 32.65 -1.28 -29.58
C PRO A 246 33.34 0.01 -29.98
N ASN A 247 33.73 0.82 -28.98
CA ASN A 247 34.79 1.82 -29.15
C ASN A 247 36.02 1.33 -28.41
N GLU A 248 37.10 1.34 -29.15
CA GLU A 248 38.43 0.85 -28.87
C GLU A 248 39.05 1.45 -27.58
N GLY A 249 39.91 0.65 -26.95
CA GLY A 249 40.98 1.13 -26.08
C GLY A 249 40.60 1.48 -24.63
N ARG A 250 40.89 0.57 -23.70
CA ARG A 250 41.84 0.78 -22.58
C ARG A 250 41.86 -0.40 -21.61
N SER A 251 43.06 -0.59 -21.07
CA SER A 251 43.65 -1.68 -20.30
C SER A 251 42.96 -2.05 -18.97
N TYR A 252 43.10 -3.33 -18.60
CA TYR A 252 42.64 -3.95 -17.35
C TYR A 252 43.59 -3.67 -16.17
N ALA A 253 43.03 -3.59 -14.96
CA ALA A 253 43.69 -3.93 -13.71
C ALA A 253 42.69 -4.69 -12.80
N PRO A 254 43.11 -5.74 -12.06
CA PRO A 254 42.20 -6.55 -11.25
C PRO A 254 42.11 -6.02 -9.82
N PHE A 255 40.93 -6.03 -9.20
CA PHE A 255 40.80 -5.90 -7.75
C PHE A 255 39.90 -7.00 -7.20
N SER A 256 40.51 -7.79 -6.30
CA SER A 256 39.96 -8.90 -5.52
C SER A 256 39.26 -8.42 -4.26
N GLY A 257 38.14 -9.06 -3.88
CA GLY A 257 37.51 -8.88 -2.56
C GLY A 257 36.14 -9.58 -2.45
N GLY A 258 36.04 -10.60 -1.60
CA GLY A 258 34.90 -11.54 -1.48
C GLY A 258 33.64 -11.01 -0.76
N PRO A 259 32.59 -11.85 -0.63
CA PRO A 259 31.29 -11.42 -0.12
C PRO A 259 31.19 -11.56 1.40
N SER A 260 30.71 -10.52 2.08
CA SER A 260 30.20 -10.60 3.45
C SER A 260 28.70 -10.86 3.44
N THR A 261 28.30 -11.97 4.05
CA THR A 261 26.90 -12.37 4.25
C THR A 261 26.34 -11.75 5.53
N SER A 262 25.31 -10.92 5.40
CA SER A 262 24.43 -10.53 6.51
C SER A 262 22.96 -10.74 6.07
N PRO A 263 22.12 -11.37 6.90
CA PRO A 263 20.77 -11.75 6.51
C PRO A 263 19.82 -10.53 6.52
N LEU A 264 19.26 -10.21 5.34
CA LEU A 264 18.24 -9.18 5.18
C LEU A 264 16.91 -9.68 5.74
N ARG A 265 16.43 -9.01 6.81
CA ARG A 265 15.03 -9.09 7.27
C ARG A 265 14.11 -8.61 6.15
N LEU A 266 13.28 -9.51 5.62
CA LEU A 266 12.24 -9.20 4.66
C LEU A 266 11.09 -8.46 5.37
N VAL A 267 11.05 -7.13 5.19
CA VAL A 267 9.86 -6.34 5.47
C VAL A 267 8.96 -6.41 4.24
N THR A 268 8.06 -7.39 4.21
CA THR A 268 6.97 -7.43 3.24
C THR A 268 5.97 -6.30 3.54
N PRO A 269 5.63 -5.44 2.57
CA PRO A 269 4.56 -4.47 2.76
C PRO A 269 3.24 -5.24 2.77
N ALA A 270 2.73 -5.50 3.97
CA ALA A 270 1.36 -5.95 4.12
C ALA A 270 0.43 -4.87 3.54
N ILE A 271 -0.43 -5.26 2.61
CA ILE A 271 -1.54 -4.45 2.13
C ILE A 271 -2.48 -4.30 3.33
N ALA A 272 -2.25 -3.26 4.13
CA ALA A 272 -3.02 -3.00 5.32
C ALA A 272 -4.44 -2.62 4.90
N CYS A 273 -5.38 -3.51 5.20
CA CYS A 273 -6.80 -3.20 5.18
C CYS A 273 -7.13 -2.36 6.40
N ALA A 274 -6.92 -1.07 6.24
CA ALA A 274 -7.26 -0.11 7.26
C ALA A 274 -8.75 0.24 7.11
N THR A 275 -9.49 -0.25 8.07
CA THR A 275 -10.93 -0.17 8.24
C THR A 275 -11.32 1.25 8.62
N ASN A 276 -12.01 2.00 7.75
CA ASN A 276 -12.91 3.06 8.25
C ASN A 276 -13.99 3.52 7.26
N SER A 277 -15.19 3.45 7.81
CA SER A 277 -16.51 3.89 7.37
C SER A 277 -16.65 5.39 7.18
N LYS A 278 -16.21 5.91 6.02
CA LYS A 278 -16.41 7.32 5.62
C LYS A 278 -17.34 7.53 4.40
N LEU A 279 -18.16 6.55 4.07
CA LEU A 279 -19.30 6.74 3.17
C LEU A 279 -20.58 6.57 3.98
N LEU A 280 -20.93 7.64 4.71
CA LEU A 280 -22.27 8.16 5.12
C LEU A 280 -22.07 9.31 6.13
#